data_AF-A0A2S7TY66-F1
#
_entry.id   AF-A0A2S7TY66-F1
#
_cell.length_a   1.000
_cell.length_b   1.000
_cell.length_c   1.000
_cell.angle_alpha   90.00
_cell.angle_beta   90.00
_cell.angle_gamma   90.00
#
_symmetry.space_group_name_H-M   'P 1'
#
loop_
_entity.id
_entity.type
_entity.pdbx_description
1 polymer ?
#
loop_
_entity_poly.entity_id
_entity_poly.type
_entity_poly.pdbx_seq_one_letter_code
_entity_poly.pdbx_strand_id
1 'polypeptide(L)'
;MKTPTSANQNPLIFGIKGILITTLLITISLGTASAEKKSRNFFAPKGIIVTAPTVQKDGTHRIPIKFKTAIIHSAQWMSKVHSSVVGKEIHITADFRLAGGSSLVGRKKTYPGYIEPKGVAAGTYELKYLDPNGNLHDIGPVTLP
;
A
#
# COMPACT_ATOMS: atom_id res chain seq x y z
N MET A 1 57.71 21.22 -64.42
CA MET A 1 57.60 22.55 -63.82
C MET A 1 57.09 22.40 -62.38
N LYS A 2 57.69 23.15 -61.46
CA LYS A 2 57.35 23.38 -60.03
C LYS A 2 55.94 22.93 -59.58
N THR A 3 55.87 22.18 -58.47
CA THR A 3 54.83 22.40 -57.45
C THR A 3 55.04 23.81 -56.86
N PRO A 4 53.99 24.59 -56.48
CA PRO A 4 53.44 24.39 -55.13
C PRO A 4 52.01 24.95 -54.83
N THR A 5 51.53 24.61 -53.63
CA THR A 5 50.73 25.40 -52.68
C THR A 5 49.27 25.81 -52.97
N SER A 6 48.37 25.12 -52.25
CA SER A 6 47.32 25.60 -51.33
C SER A 6 46.51 26.87 -51.68
N ALA A 7 45.19 26.70 -51.75
CA ALA A 7 44.24 27.72 -51.32
C ALA A 7 42.96 27.06 -50.74
N ASN A 8 42.89 27.10 -49.42
CA ASN A 8 41.67 27.01 -48.61
C ASN A 8 40.56 27.92 -49.17
N GLN A 9 39.37 27.40 -49.46
CA GLN A 9 38.08 28.07 -49.26
C GLN A 9 36.94 27.05 -49.10
N ASN A 10 36.42 26.89 -47.88
CA ASN A 10 35.02 26.51 -47.69
C ASN A 10 34.18 27.79 -47.82
N PRO A 11 33.01 27.73 -48.48
CA PRO A 11 31.82 27.69 -47.65
C PRO A 11 30.71 26.74 -48.15
N LEU A 12 30.11 26.10 -47.16
CA LEU A 12 28.69 25.76 -46.98
C LEU A 12 27.76 26.21 -48.13
N ILE A 13 26.92 25.31 -48.63
CA ILE A 13 25.46 25.31 -48.36
C ILE A 13 24.73 24.27 -49.24
N PHE A 14 24.00 23.40 -48.54
CA PHE A 14 22.71 22.77 -48.85
C PHE A 14 22.55 21.85 -50.06
N GLY A 15 22.35 20.56 -49.76
CA GLY A 15 21.76 19.57 -50.65
C GLY A 15 21.34 18.34 -49.86
N ILE A 16 20.13 18.37 -49.32
CA ILE A 16 19.49 17.31 -48.54
C ILE A 16 19.39 16.03 -49.39
N LYS A 17 19.86 14.90 -48.87
CA LYS A 17 19.17 13.58 -48.84
C LYS A 17 20.16 12.48 -48.46
N GLY A 18 19.95 11.86 -47.30
CA GLY A 18 20.75 10.69 -46.92
C GLY A 18 20.57 10.22 -45.48
N ILE A 19 19.35 9.80 -45.14
CA ILE A 19 19.03 8.78 -44.11
C ILE A 19 19.70 8.99 -42.75
N LEU A 20 19.07 9.83 -41.90
CA LEU A 20 19.26 9.72 -40.47
C LEU A 20 18.48 8.48 -40.00
N ILE A 21 19.19 7.39 -39.68
CA ILE A 21 18.62 6.24 -38.99
C ILE A 21 18.35 6.70 -37.56
N THR A 22 17.16 7.25 -37.33
CA THR A 22 16.69 7.57 -35.99
C THR A 22 16.20 6.28 -35.36
N THR A 23 17.10 5.53 -34.71
CA THR A 23 16.73 4.38 -33.87
C THR A 23 15.94 4.92 -32.68
N LEU A 24 14.61 4.94 -32.78
CA LEU A 24 13.71 5.20 -31.67
C LEU A 24 13.79 4.00 -30.72
N LEU A 25 14.69 4.08 -29.74
CA LEU A 25 14.70 3.20 -28.57
C LEU A 25 13.45 3.51 -27.76
N ILE A 26 12.35 2.81 -28.05
CA ILE A 26 11.18 2.74 -27.18
C ILE A 26 11.59 1.87 -26.01
N THR A 27 12.22 2.47 -25.00
CA THR A 27 12.39 1.85 -23.69
C THR A 27 10.99 1.81 -23.07
N ILE A 28 10.30 0.68 -23.23
CA ILE A 28 9.08 0.41 -22.46
C ILE A 28 9.54 0.24 -21.01
N SER A 29 9.62 1.34 -20.28
CA SER A 29 9.64 1.29 -18.83
C SER A 29 8.31 0.67 -18.42
N LEU A 30 8.29 -0.65 -18.23
CA LEU A 30 7.25 -1.30 -17.44
C LEU A 30 7.38 -0.69 -16.04
N GLY A 31 6.68 0.42 -15.84
CA GLY A 31 6.47 1.00 -14.54
C GLY A 31 5.88 -0.11 -13.69
N THR A 32 6.70 -0.65 -12.80
CA THR A 32 6.19 -1.39 -11.66
C THR A 32 5.40 -0.35 -10.88
N ALA A 33 4.09 -0.27 -11.14
CA ALA A 33 3.17 0.39 -10.24
C ALA A 33 3.25 -0.42 -8.94
N SER A 34 4.26 -0.11 -8.12
CA SER A 34 4.38 -0.65 -6.78
C SER A 34 3.11 -0.22 -6.10
N ALA A 35 2.25 -1.20 -5.79
CA ALA A 35 1.04 -0.94 -5.03
C ALA A 35 1.47 -0.39 -3.68
N GLU A 36 1.47 0.94 -3.56
CA GLU A 36 1.94 1.65 -2.38
C GLU A 36 1.16 1.14 -1.17
N LYS A 37 1.87 0.50 -0.24
CA LYS A 37 1.30 -0.01 0.99
C LYS A 37 1.15 1.17 1.94
N LYS A 38 -0.07 1.70 2.04
CA LYS A 38 -0.40 2.77 2.99
C LYS A 38 -1.45 2.28 3.97
N SER A 39 -1.15 2.40 5.26
CA SER A 39 -2.14 2.23 6.33
C SER A 39 -3.13 3.39 6.25
N ARG A 40 -4.41 3.07 6.34
CA ARG A 40 -5.51 4.01 6.20
C ARG A 40 -6.64 3.65 7.15
N ASN A 41 -7.46 4.65 7.38
CA ASN A 41 -8.71 4.52 8.10
C ASN A 41 -9.73 3.74 7.26
N PHE A 42 -10.69 3.09 7.91
CA PHE A 42 -11.66 2.24 7.21
C PHE A 42 -13.03 2.25 7.88
N PHE A 43 -14.07 1.88 7.12
CA PHE A 43 -15.43 1.78 7.64
C PHE A 43 -15.91 0.33 7.71
N ALA A 44 -16.54 -0.03 8.83
CA ALA A 44 -17.08 -1.35 9.12
C ALA A 44 -18.61 -1.30 9.35
N PRO A 45 -19.45 -1.34 8.28
CA PRO A 45 -20.91 -1.11 8.36
C PRO A 45 -21.68 -2.08 9.26
N LYS A 46 -21.10 -3.24 9.59
CA LYS A 46 -21.72 -4.26 10.45
C LYS A 46 -20.93 -4.47 11.74
N GLY A 47 -20.11 -3.49 12.11
CA GLY A 47 -19.18 -3.58 13.23
C GLY A 47 -18.04 -4.58 13.00
N ILE A 48 -17.26 -4.77 14.05
CA ILE A 48 -16.14 -5.71 14.11
C ILE A 48 -16.46 -6.77 15.15
N ILE A 49 -16.44 -8.04 14.75
CA ILE A 49 -16.60 -9.18 15.65
C ILE A 49 -15.21 -9.50 16.19
N VAL A 50 -15.10 -9.55 17.52
CA VAL A 50 -13.88 -9.92 18.24
C VAL A 50 -14.12 -11.26 18.93
N THR A 51 -13.14 -12.16 18.87
CA THR A 51 -13.19 -13.41 19.64
C THR A 51 -12.13 -13.43 20.72
N ALA A 52 -12.15 -14.45 21.59
CA ALA A 52 -11.21 -14.59 22.70
C ALA A 52 -9.75 -14.39 22.26
N PRO A 53 -9.01 -13.46 22.88
CA PRO A 53 -7.58 -13.30 22.67
C PRO A 53 -6.80 -14.53 23.14
N THR A 54 -5.61 -14.71 22.57
CA THR A 54 -4.71 -15.82 22.91
C THR A 54 -3.29 -15.32 23.11
N VAL A 55 -2.57 -15.86 24.10
CA VAL A 55 -1.12 -15.64 24.23
C VAL A 55 -0.41 -16.60 23.27
N GLN A 56 0.53 -16.08 22.49
CA GLN A 56 1.40 -16.83 21.62
C GLN A 56 2.62 -17.36 22.41
N LYS A 57 3.38 -18.28 21.81
CA LYS A 57 4.56 -18.90 22.46
C LYS A 57 5.65 -17.89 22.85
N ASP A 58 5.70 -16.76 22.15
CA ASP A 58 6.65 -15.66 22.40
C ASP A 58 6.12 -14.61 23.38
N GLY A 59 4.98 -14.87 24.03
CA GLY A 59 4.34 -13.95 24.97
C GLY A 59 3.51 -12.84 24.32
N THR A 60 3.45 -12.78 22.99
CA THR A 60 2.60 -11.78 22.30
C THR A 60 1.13 -12.16 22.37
N HIS A 61 0.23 -11.17 22.39
CA HIS A 61 -1.21 -11.43 22.35
C HIS A 61 -1.73 -11.32 20.92
N ARG A 62 -2.63 -12.25 20.56
CA ARG A 62 -3.34 -12.25 19.29
C ARG A 62 -4.83 -12.12 19.55
N ILE A 63 -5.44 -11.08 18.98
CA ILE A 63 -6.89 -10.82 19.08
C ILE A 63 -7.51 -11.14 17.71
N PRO A 64 -8.26 -12.25 17.55
CA PRO A 64 -8.90 -12.56 16.28
C PRO A 64 -10.09 -11.64 16.03
N ILE A 65 -10.19 -11.13 14.81
CA ILE A 65 -11.21 -10.17 14.39
C ILE A 65 -11.84 -10.55 13.05
N LYS A 66 -13.12 -10.20 12.88
CA LYS A 66 -13.87 -10.40 11.64
C LYS A 66 -14.79 -9.22 11.36
N PHE A 67 -14.71 -8.66 10.16
CA PHE A 67 -15.64 -7.62 9.73
C PHE A 67 -15.80 -7.55 8.22
N LYS A 68 -16.84 -6.83 7.78
CA LYS A 68 -17.03 -6.44 6.39
C LYS A 68 -16.70 -4.97 6.26
N THR A 69 -16.01 -4.60 5.19
CA THR A 69 -15.74 -3.19 4.87
C THR A 69 -16.66 -2.74 3.73
N ALA A 70 -17.14 -1.50 3.79
CA ALA A 70 -17.72 -0.85 2.62
C ALA A 70 -16.55 -0.54 1.67
N ILE A 71 -16.63 -0.99 0.42
CA ILE A 71 -15.56 -0.82 -0.57
C ILE A 71 -15.13 0.66 -0.58
N ILE A 72 -13.90 0.95 -0.14
CA ILE A 72 -13.45 2.32 0.11
C ILE A 72 -13.31 3.09 -1.22
N HIS A 73 -12.90 2.41 -2.29
CA HIS A 73 -13.04 2.83 -3.69
C HIS A 73 -13.02 1.60 -4.60
N SER A 74 -13.61 1.67 -5.80
CA SER A 74 -13.84 0.54 -6.72
C SER A 74 -12.58 -0.29 -7.10
N ALA A 75 -11.38 0.22 -6.84
CA ALA A 75 -10.10 -0.44 -7.12
C ALA A 75 -9.20 -0.69 -5.90
N GLN A 76 -9.68 -0.45 -4.67
CA GLN A 76 -8.90 -0.64 -3.43
C GLN A 76 -9.36 -1.87 -2.65
N TRP A 77 -8.41 -2.73 -2.29
CA TRP A 77 -8.66 -3.94 -1.50
C TRP A 77 -7.89 -3.89 -0.18
N MET A 78 -8.56 -4.30 0.89
CA MET A 78 -7.94 -4.40 2.20
C MET A 78 -7.03 -5.64 2.26
N SER A 79 -5.80 -5.44 2.68
CA SER A 79 -4.76 -6.47 2.66
C SER A 79 -4.37 -6.95 4.07
N LYS A 80 -4.24 -6.02 5.03
CA LYS A 80 -3.84 -6.30 6.41
C LYS A 80 -4.51 -5.30 7.34
N VAL A 81 -4.75 -5.72 8.57
CA VAL A 81 -5.19 -4.86 9.66
C VAL A 81 -4.06 -4.77 10.67
N HIS A 82 -3.87 -3.57 11.22
CA HIS A 82 -2.84 -3.27 12.21
C HIS A 82 -3.49 -2.72 13.47
N SER A 83 -2.74 -2.78 14.56
CA SER A 83 -3.11 -2.20 15.83
C SER A 83 -2.00 -1.32 16.37
N SER A 84 -2.38 -0.20 16.96
CA SER A 84 -1.53 0.65 17.81
C SER A 84 -2.13 0.78 19.19
N VAL A 85 -1.30 1.01 20.19
CA VAL A 85 -1.73 1.07 21.59
C VAL A 85 -1.54 2.50 22.07
N VAL A 86 -2.59 3.07 22.65
CA VAL A 86 -2.61 4.44 23.17
C VAL A 86 -3.21 4.39 24.57
N GLY A 87 -2.34 4.34 25.60
CA GLY A 87 -2.78 4.15 26.98
C GLY A 87 -3.52 2.82 27.18
N LYS A 88 -4.79 2.89 27.58
CA LYS A 88 -5.69 1.72 27.74
C LYS A 88 -6.53 1.41 26.50
N GLU A 89 -6.25 2.06 25.38
CA GLU A 89 -6.96 1.85 24.13
C GLU A 89 -6.08 1.12 23.12
N ILE A 90 -6.68 0.21 22.35
CA ILE A 90 -6.06 -0.42 21.20
C ILE A 90 -6.82 0.06 19.97
N HIS A 91 -6.14 0.84 19.13
CA HIS A 91 -6.70 1.41 17.90
C HIS A 91 -6.36 0.54 16.71
N ILE A 92 -7.35 0.33 15.84
CA ILE A 92 -7.23 -0.53 14.66
C ILE A 92 -7.30 0.32 13.39
N THR A 93 -6.34 0.09 12.49
CA THR A 93 -6.27 0.67 11.13
C THR A 93 -6.03 -0.42 10.08
N ALA A 94 -6.20 -0.13 8.80
CA ALA A 94 -6.05 -1.14 7.74
C ALA A 94 -5.22 -0.68 6.54
N ASP A 95 -4.43 -1.58 5.96
CA ASP A 95 -3.70 -1.35 4.72
C ASP A 95 -4.57 -1.65 3.51
N PHE A 96 -4.62 -0.71 2.58
CA PHE A 96 -5.26 -0.88 1.28
C PHE A 96 -4.23 -0.94 0.17
N ARG A 97 -4.46 -1.82 -0.80
CA ARG A 97 -3.69 -1.90 -2.04
C ARG A 97 -4.55 -1.51 -3.22
N LEU A 98 -3.98 -0.67 -4.10
CA LEU A 98 -4.55 -0.39 -5.42
C LEU A 98 -4.34 -1.60 -6.33
N ALA A 99 -5.37 -1.94 -7.10
CA ALA A 99 -5.28 -2.94 -8.15
C ALA A 99 -4.44 -2.44 -9.33
N GLY A 100 -3.12 -2.40 -9.18
CA GLY A 100 -2.18 -2.26 -10.29
C GLY A 100 -1.91 -3.63 -10.93
N GLY A 101 -2.16 -3.76 -12.23
CA GLY A 101 -1.64 -4.83 -13.10
C GLY A 101 -1.96 -6.28 -12.69
N SER A 102 -2.96 -6.87 -13.35
CA SER A 102 -3.15 -8.31 -13.62
C SER A 102 -2.43 -9.33 -12.71
N SER A 103 -2.68 -9.31 -11.38
CA SER A 103 -2.72 -10.48 -10.50
C SER A 103 -2.95 -10.03 -9.05
N LEU A 104 -4.17 -9.58 -8.73
CA LEU A 104 -4.58 -9.46 -7.33
C LEU A 104 -5.52 -10.62 -6.98
N VAL A 105 -4.91 -11.74 -6.63
CA VAL A 105 -5.53 -12.78 -5.80
C VAL A 105 -5.90 -12.12 -4.46
N GLY A 106 -7.20 -12.00 -4.15
CA GLY A 106 -7.66 -11.58 -2.82
C GLY A 106 -8.58 -10.37 -2.76
N ARG A 107 -9.69 -10.38 -3.52
CA ARG A 107 -10.82 -9.47 -3.35
C ARG A 107 -11.51 -9.70 -2.00
N LYS A 108 -10.96 -9.22 -0.89
CA LYS A 108 -11.53 -9.43 0.45
C LYS A 108 -12.51 -8.31 0.81
N LYS A 109 -13.80 -8.50 0.48
CA LYS A 109 -14.92 -7.70 1.05
C LYS A 109 -15.10 -7.92 2.55
N THR A 110 -14.62 -9.06 3.04
CA THR A 110 -14.65 -9.48 4.44
C THR A 110 -13.22 -9.78 4.87
N TYR A 111 -12.84 -9.36 6.06
CA TYR A 111 -11.54 -9.65 6.65
C TYR A 111 -11.69 -10.59 7.84
N PRO A 112 -11.44 -11.89 7.65
CA PRO A 112 -11.15 -12.81 8.74
C PRO A 112 -9.66 -12.75 9.03
N GLY A 113 -9.28 -12.31 10.22
CA GLY A 113 -7.88 -12.17 10.59
C GLY A 113 -7.70 -11.95 12.07
N TYR A 114 -6.63 -11.26 12.42
CA TYR A 114 -6.28 -10.94 13.79
C TYR A 114 -5.39 -9.70 13.81
N ILE A 115 -5.27 -9.12 14.99
CA ILE A 115 -4.27 -8.10 15.30
C ILE A 115 -3.33 -8.61 16.40
N GLU A 116 -2.12 -8.06 16.39
CA GLU A 116 -1.07 -8.32 17.38
C GLU A 116 -0.63 -6.98 17.97
N PRO A 117 -1.32 -6.47 19.01
CA PRO A 117 -0.89 -5.26 19.71
C PRO A 117 0.49 -5.50 20.33
N LYS A 118 1.43 -4.60 20.05
CA LYS A 118 2.80 -4.67 20.57
C LYS A 118 2.93 -3.87 21.85
N GLY A 119 3.75 -4.35 22.78
CA GLY A 119 4.08 -3.63 24.02
C GLY A 119 2.92 -3.51 25.01
N VAL A 120 1.93 -4.41 24.93
CA VAL A 120 0.83 -4.51 25.90
C VAL A 120 1.10 -5.60 26.91
N ALA A 121 0.74 -5.35 28.16
CA ALA A 121 0.68 -6.37 29.20
C ALA A 121 -0.74 -6.98 29.28
N ALA A 122 -0.86 -8.11 29.98
CA ALA A 122 -2.16 -8.70 30.32
C ALA A 122 -3.07 -7.68 31.03
N GLY A 123 -4.37 -7.75 30.75
CA GLY A 123 -5.36 -6.80 31.27
C GLY A 123 -6.45 -6.44 30.26
N THR A 124 -7.38 -5.57 30.68
CA THR A 124 -8.51 -5.14 29.85
C THR A 124 -8.20 -3.81 29.17
N TYR A 125 -8.43 -3.77 27.85
CA TYR A 125 -8.26 -2.61 26.99
C TYR A 125 -9.53 -2.32 26.22
N GLU A 126 -9.79 -1.06 25.90
CA GLU A 126 -10.87 -0.67 25.00
C GLU A 126 -10.41 -0.77 23.55
N LEU A 127 -11.12 -1.56 22.75
CA LEU A 127 -10.79 -1.76 21.35
C LEU A 127 -11.59 -0.76 20.49
N LYS A 128 -10.91 -0.02 19.61
CA LYS A 128 -11.51 1.00 18.76
C LYS A 128 -10.99 0.90 17.33
N TYR A 129 -11.77 1.35 16.36
CA TYR A 129 -11.28 1.55 14.98
C TYR A 129 -11.44 3.00 14.54
N LEU A 130 -10.55 3.45 13.66
CA LEU A 130 -10.56 4.81 13.13
C LEU A 130 -11.22 4.83 11.74
N ASP A 131 -12.26 5.67 11.58
CA ASP A 131 -12.96 5.85 10.32
C ASP A 131 -12.29 6.89 9.40
N PRO A 132 -12.62 6.92 8.09
CA PRO A 132 -12.03 7.88 7.15
C PRO A 132 -12.24 9.36 7.48
N ASN A 133 -13.20 9.68 8.33
CA ASN A 133 -13.47 11.04 8.79
C ASN A 133 -12.63 11.41 10.03
N GLY A 134 -11.86 10.45 10.58
CA GLY A 134 -11.03 10.64 11.76
C GLY A 134 -11.75 10.35 13.07
N ASN A 135 -12.97 9.78 13.04
CA ASN A 135 -13.68 9.41 14.25
C ASN A 135 -13.24 8.03 14.74
N LEU A 136 -13.02 7.92 16.05
CA LEU A 136 -12.87 6.62 16.71
C LEU A 136 -14.25 6.04 17.01
N HIS A 137 -14.41 4.77 16.67
CA HIS A 137 -15.62 4.00 16.94
C HIS A 137 -15.30 2.87 17.89
N ASP A 138 -16.10 2.75 18.94
CA ASP A 138 -15.94 1.70 19.94
C ASP A 138 -16.33 0.33 19.36
N ILE A 139 -15.48 -0.66 19.61
CA ILE A 139 -15.75 -2.07 19.34
C ILE A 139 -16.14 -2.76 20.66
N GLY A 140 -15.50 -2.36 21.75
CA GLY A 140 -15.75 -2.83 23.10
C GLY A 140 -14.49 -3.32 23.81
N PRO A 141 -14.62 -3.72 25.09
CA PRO A 141 -13.49 -4.16 25.89
C PRO A 141 -12.95 -5.52 25.42
N VAL A 142 -11.64 -5.67 25.51
CA VAL A 142 -10.92 -6.93 25.26
C VAL A 142 -9.97 -7.22 26.41
N THR A 143 -10.05 -8.43 26.96
CA THR A 143 -9.16 -8.89 28.04
C THR A 143 -8.06 -9.75 27.46
N LEU A 144 -6.83 -9.25 27.56
CA LEU A 144 -5.62 -9.96 27.18
C LEU A 144 -5.21 -10.90 28.34
N PRO A 145 -5.14 -12.23 28.10
CA PRO A 145 -4.77 -13.23 29.11
C PRO A 145 -3.30 -13.17 29.49
#